data_AF-X1RUB8-F1
#
_entry.id   AF-X1RUB8-F1
#
_cell.length_a   1.000
_cell.length_b   1.000
_cell.length_c   1.000
_cell.angle_alpha   90.00
_cell.angle_beta   90.00
_cell.angle_gamma   90.00
#
_symmetry.space_group_name_H-M   'P 1'
#
loop_
_entity.id
_entity.type
_entity.pdbx_description
1 polymer ?
#
loop_
_entity_poly.entity_id
_entity_poly.type
_entity_poly.pdbx_seq_one_letter_code
_entity_poly.pdbx_strand_id
1 'polypeptide(L)'
;RINSVESLLQGIGVAALPGEKLTVMVGDTVRVHLGVDYRGPAIDGEIHVSYGRQDAWFNEDGNKQNDIPVAFDQSMDFLPYEFTCDIYIGGTPGENYDLYAKIMGVPGPDIFSPSLLNVLDVLGAVEFRDFEITSY
;
A
#
# COMPACT_ATOMS: atom_id res chain seq x y z
N ARG A 1 19.81 -12.87 -27.51
CA ARG A 1 18.86 -11.95 -26.83
C ARG A 1 18.34 -12.72 -25.63
N ILE A 2 18.98 -12.56 -24.47
CA ILE A 2 18.63 -13.30 -23.25
C ILE A 2 17.52 -12.50 -22.60
N ASN A 3 16.32 -13.07 -22.53
CA ASN A 3 15.28 -12.55 -21.65
C ASN A 3 15.74 -12.90 -20.23
N SER A 4 16.37 -11.95 -19.54
CA SER A 4 16.84 -12.14 -18.18
C SER A 4 15.66 -12.45 -17.25
N VAL A 5 15.95 -13.29 -16.26
CA VAL A 5 15.08 -13.78 -15.19
C VAL A 5 14.31 -12.66 -14.46
N GLU A 6 14.74 -11.40 -14.61
CA GLU A 6 14.05 -10.18 -14.15
C GLU A 6 12.61 -10.06 -14.66
N SER A 7 12.28 -10.56 -15.86
CA SER A 7 10.89 -10.57 -16.35
C SER A 7 10.02 -11.62 -15.66
N LEU A 8 10.61 -12.64 -15.02
CA LEU A 8 9.87 -13.75 -14.42
C LEU A 8 9.40 -13.45 -12.98
N LEU A 9 9.91 -12.39 -12.36
CA LEU A 9 9.53 -11.96 -11.00
C LEU A 9 8.40 -10.91 -10.99
N GLN A 10 8.04 -10.34 -12.14
CA GLN A 10 6.79 -9.57 -12.28
C GLN A 10 5.59 -10.52 -12.12
N GLY A 11 5.11 -10.70 -10.88
CA GLY A 11 3.83 -11.38 -10.63
C GLY A 11 3.76 -12.31 -9.43
N ILE A 12 4.83 -12.51 -8.66
CA ILE A 12 4.72 -13.18 -7.35
C ILE A 12 4.46 -12.07 -6.33
N GLY A 13 3.20 -11.90 -5.95
CA GLY A 13 2.84 -11.00 -4.85
C GLY A 13 3.57 -11.44 -3.58
N VAL A 14 4.53 -10.66 -3.12
CA VAL A 14 5.17 -10.84 -1.81
C VAL A 14 4.24 -10.19 -0.79
N ALA A 15 3.52 -11.02 -0.03
CA ALA A 15 2.77 -10.53 1.12
C ALA A 15 3.73 -10.36 2.29
N ALA A 16 3.80 -9.16 2.88
CA ALA A 16 4.44 -8.99 4.18
C ALA A 16 3.53 -9.59 5.27
N LEU A 17 4.10 -10.34 6.20
CA LEU A 17 3.37 -10.77 7.39
C LEU A 17 3.11 -9.55 8.31
N PRO A 18 2.08 -9.58 9.16
CA PRO A 18 1.86 -8.52 10.14
C PRO A 18 3.11 -8.27 11.00
N GLY A 19 3.63 -7.04 10.95
CA GLY A 19 4.84 -6.64 11.67
C GLY A 19 6.15 -6.83 10.90
N GLU A 20 6.11 -7.41 9.70
CA GLU A 20 7.25 -7.43 8.78
C GLU A 20 7.25 -6.20 7.88
N LYS A 21 8.45 -5.78 7.50
CA LYS A 21 8.68 -4.68 6.59
C LYS A 21 8.70 -5.21 5.16
N LEU A 22 7.89 -4.62 4.29
CA LEU A 22 7.87 -4.96 2.88
C LEU A 22 8.95 -4.16 2.16
N THR A 23 9.83 -4.83 1.42
CA THR A 23 10.79 -4.16 0.53
C THR A 23 10.27 -4.22 -0.91
N VAL A 24 10.18 -3.06 -1.55
CA VAL A 24 9.67 -2.86 -2.91
C VAL A 24 10.61 -1.98 -3.72
N MET A 25 10.48 -2.00 -5.03
CA MET A 25 11.15 -1.10 -5.94
C MET A 25 10.24 0.09 -6.30
N VAL A 26 10.84 1.22 -6.65
CA VAL A 26 10.12 2.27 -7.40
C VAL A 26 9.56 1.68 -8.70
N GLY A 27 8.28 1.87 -8.95
CA GLY A 27 7.54 1.31 -10.08
C GLY A 27 6.68 0.09 -9.73
N ASP A 28 6.87 -0.50 -8.54
CA ASP A 28 6.06 -1.62 -8.08
C ASP A 28 4.62 -1.20 -7.75
N THR A 29 3.75 -2.19 -7.60
CA THR A 29 2.40 -2.02 -7.06
C THR A 29 2.26 -2.87 -5.81
N VAL A 30 1.89 -2.26 -4.70
CA VAL A 30 1.59 -2.96 -3.45
C VAL A 30 0.08 -3.11 -3.33
N ARG A 31 -0.38 -4.32 -3.02
CA ARG A 31 -1.78 -4.61 -2.77
C ARG A 31 -2.06 -4.58 -1.27
N VAL A 32 -2.98 -3.72 -0.86
CA VAL A 32 -3.40 -3.54 0.52
C VAL A 32 -4.79 -4.13 0.71
N HIS A 33 -4.93 -5.00 1.73
CA HIS A 33 -6.20 -5.58 2.13
C HIS A 33 -6.75 -4.83 3.34
N LEU A 34 -8.03 -4.48 3.29
CA LEU A 34 -8.70 -3.68 4.31
C LEU A 34 -9.96 -4.40 4.77
N GLY A 35 -10.29 -4.26 6.04
CA GLY A 35 -11.52 -4.76 6.62
C GLY A 35 -12.15 -3.73 7.54
N VAL A 36 -13.48 -3.62 7.52
CA VAL A 36 -14.24 -2.79 8.44
C VAL A 36 -15.58 -3.45 8.75
N ASP A 37 -16.02 -3.37 10.01
CA ASP A 37 -17.37 -3.74 10.39
C ASP A 37 -18.28 -2.51 10.29
N TYR A 38 -19.33 -2.59 9.48
CA TYR A 38 -20.28 -1.50 9.26
C TYR A 38 -21.66 -1.80 9.83
N ARG A 39 -22.28 -0.78 10.44
CA ARG A 39 -23.69 -0.76 10.83
C ARG A 39 -24.23 0.65 10.64
N GLY A 40 -25.35 0.79 9.94
CA GLY A 40 -25.98 2.08 9.70
C GLY A 40 -26.94 2.08 8.51
N PRO A 41 -27.37 3.27 8.05
CA PRO A 41 -28.12 3.45 6.80
C PRO A 41 -27.32 3.01 5.57
N ALA A 42 -27.98 2.78 4.43
CA ALA A 42 -27.25 2.58 3.18
C ALA A 42 -26.45 3.85 2.83
N ILE A 43 -25.18 3.70 2.44
CA ILE A 43 -24.28 4.82 2.19
C ILE A 43 -23.17 4.47 1.21
N ASP A 44 -22.88 5.40 0.31
CA ASP A 44 -21.72 5.37 -0.58
C ASP A 44 -20.58 6.20 -0.01
N GLY A 45 -19.34 5.81 -0.30
CA GLY A 45 -18.14 6.52 0.07
C GLY A 45 -16.96 6.12 -0.81
N GLU A 46 -15.77 6.48 -0.36
CA GLU A 46 -14.52 6.18 -1.06
C GLU A 46 -13.48 5.70 -0.05
N ILE A 47 -12.66 4.74 -0.43
CA ILE A 47 -11.47 4.36 0.35
C ILE A 47 -10.24 4.93 -0.32
N HIS A 48 -9.42 5.56 0.50
CA HIS A 48 -8.12 6.10 0.15
C HIS A 48 -7.04 5.38 0.94
N VAL A 49 -5.98 4.93 0.27
CA VAL A 49 -4.83 4.27 0.90
C VAL A 49 -3.57 5.00 0.52
N SER A 50 -2.82 5.40 1.54
CA SER A 50 -1.67 6.27 1.40
C SER A 50 -0.45 5.71 2.11
N TYR A 51 0.70 5.85 1.46
CA TYR A 51 2.00 5.61 2.05
C TYR A 51 2.83 6.89 2.01
N GLY A 52 3.73 7.05 2.97
CA GLY A 52 4.47 8.29 3.13
C GLY A 52 5.46 8.22 4.27
N ARG A 53 6.10 9.34 4.57
CA ARG A 53 6.96 9.47 5.75
C ARG A 53 6.32 10.39 6.75
N GLN A 54 6.30 9.97 8.00
CA GLN A 54 5.94 10.84 9.11
C GLN A 54 7.16 11.65 9.55
N ASP A 55 7.25 12.89 9.09
CA ASP A 55 8.06 13.92 9.75
C ASP A 55 7.19 14.56 10.86
N ALA A 56 7.18 15.88 11.02
CA ALA A 56 6.25 16.52 11.96
C ALA A 56 4.80 16.63 11.44
N TRP A 57 4.57 16.28 10.16
CA TRP A 57 3.28 16.07 9.48
C TRP A 57 3.44 14.84 8.56
N PHE A 58 2.37 14.08 8.30
CA PHE A 58 2.45 12.97 7.34
C PHE A 58 2.64 13.52 5.92
N ASN A 59 3.78 13.23 5.31
CA ASN A 59 4.08 13.65 3.95
C ASN A 59 3.83 12.48 3.00
N GLU A 60 2.82 12.64 2.14
CA GLU A 60 2.41 11.65 1.14
C GLU A 60 3.44 11.60 -0.01
N ASP A 61 4.56 10.96 0.28
CA ASP A 61 5.68 10.78 -0.64
C ASP A 61 5.34 9.71 -1.71
N GLY A 62 4.47 10.04 -2.68
CA GLY A 62 4.11 9.08 -3.73
C GLY A 62 2.76 9.34 -4.39
N ASN A 63 2.68 10.44 -5.14
CA ASN A 63 1.43 10.97 -5.67
C ASN A 63 0.88 10.20 -6.89
N LYS A 64 -0.09 9.30 -6.67
CA LYS A 64 -1.47 9.31 -7.21
C LYS A 64 -2.16 8.04 -6.69
N GLN A 65 -2.91 8.18 -5.62
CA GLN A 65 -3.60 7.07 -4.98
C GLN A 65 -4.98 6.96 -5.61
N ASN A 66 -5.35 5.76 -6.05
CA ASN A 66 -6.68 5.55 -6.61
C ASN A 66 -7.64 5.39 -5.44
N ASP A 67 -8.51 6.39 -5.28
CA ASP A 67 -9.67 6.25 -4.44
C ASP A 67 -10.58 5.18 -5.05
N ILE A 68 -10.94 4.18 -4.24
CA ILE A 68 -11.87 3.13 -4.67
C ILE A 68 -13.26 3.47 -4.16
N PRO A 69 -14.28 3.57 -5.03
CA PRO A 69 -15.64 3.77 -4.59
C PRO A 69 -16.10 2.53 -3.80
N VAL A 70 -16.79 2.77 -2.70
CA VAL A 70 -17.34 1.73 -1.84
C VAL A 70 -18.79 2.03 -1.50
N ALA A 71 -19.57 0.98 -1.26
CA ALA A 71 -20.94 1.09 -0.82
C ALA A 71 -21.14 0.18 0.39
N PHE A 72 -21.88 0.68 1.37
CA PHE A 72 -22.28 -0.07 2.55
C PHE A 72 -23.80 -0.18 2.58
N ASP A 73 -24.31 -1.39 2.69
CA ASP A 73 -25.74 -1.66 2.78
C ASP A 73 -26.29 -1.25 4.15
N GLN A 74 -27.58 -0.90 4.17
CA GLN A 74 -28.28 -0.65 5.41
C GLN A 74 -28.24 -1.91 6.30
N SER A 75 -27.79 -1.75 7.55
CA SER A 75 -27.78 -2.82 8.53
C SER A 75 -28.01 -2.31 9.95
N MET A 76 -28.74 -3.09 10.74
CA MET A 76 -28.89 -2.90 12.19
C MET A 76 -27.90 -3.73 13.00
N ASP A 77 -27.17 -4.63 12.36
CA ASP A 77 -26.07 -5.42 12.93
C ASP A 77 -24.74 -4.98 12.32
N PHE A 78 -23.63 -5.22 13.02
CA PHE A 78 -22.31 -5.04 12.42
C PHE A 78 -22.06 -6.15 11.40
N LEU A 79 -21.79 -5.76 10.15
CA LEU A 79 -21.46 -6.67 9.07
C LEU A 79 -20.04 -6.38 8.56
N PRO A 80 -19.24 -7.41 8.30
CA PRO A 80 -17.88 -7.23 7.78
C PRO A 80 -17.91 -6.84 6.30
N TYR A 81 -17.08 -5.87 5.95
CA TYR A 81 -16.77 -5.48 4.58
C TYR A 81 -15.27 -5.60 4.36
N GLU A 82 -14.88 -6.18 3.24
CA GLU A 82 -13.47 -6.34 2.84
C GLU A 82 -13.20 -5.62 1.53
N PHE A 83 -12.04 -4.98 1.45
CA PHE A 83 -11.61 -4.23 0.28
C PHE A 83 -10.17 -4.56 -0.09
N THR A 84 -9.84 -4.31 -1.35
CA THR A 84 -8.49 -4.42 -1.87
C THR A 84 -8.16 -3.15 -2.64
N CYS A 85 -7.04 -2.51 -2.28
CA CYS A 85 -6.54 -1.32 -2.93
C CYS A 85 -5.12 -1.57 -3.43
N ASP A 86 -4.87 -1.25 -4.70
CA ASP A 86 -3.53 -1.32 -5.29
C ASP A 86 -2.90 0.07 -5.25
N ILE A 87 -1.78 0.20 -4.53
CA ILE A 87 -1.00 1.44 -4.43
C ILE A 87 0.23 1.34 -5.33
N TYR A 88 0.41 2.32 -6.20
CA TYR A 88 1.61 2.43 -7.04
C TYR A 88 2.75 3.05 -6.23
N ILE A 89 3.91 2.40 -6.23
CA ILE A 89 5.11 2.87 -5.53
C ILE A 89 5.87 3.82 -6.43
N GLY A 90 5.67 5.11 -6.25
CA GLY A 90 6.39 6.20 -6.90
C GLY A 90 7.28 7.00 -5.95
N GLY A 91 7.73 8.15 -6.41
CA GLY A 91 8.45 9.11 -5.57
C GLY A 91 9.92 8.76 -5.31
N THR A 92 10.45 9.31 -4.21
CA THR A 92 11.86 9.16 -3.82
C THR A 92 12.07 7.81 -3.13
N PRO A 93 13.13 7.06 -3.43
CA PRO A 93 13.51 5.88 -2.66
C PRO A 93 13.81 6.17 -1.18
N GLY A 94 13.84 5.12 -0.37
CA GLY A 94 14.43 5.09 0.94
C GLY A 94 13.61 4.26 1.92
N GLU A 95 13.92 4.42 3.20
CA GLU A 95 13.44 3.50 4.21
C GLU A 95 12.30 4.06 5.06
N ASN A 96 11.64 3.15 5.78
CA ASN A 96 10.72 3.45 6.88
C ASN A 96 9.49 4.25 6.47
N TYR A 97 8.92 3.90 5.33
CA TYR A 97 7.63 4.42 4.93
C TYR A 97 6.52 3.84 5.79
N ASP A 98 5.59 4.71 6.15
CA ASP A 98 4.37 4.43 6.89
C ASP A 98 3.21 4.22 5.91
N LEU A 99 2.16 3.53 6.37
CA LEU A 99 0.95 3.26 5.59
C LEU A 99 -0.30 3.58 6.42
N TYR A 100 -1.30 4.21 5.81
CA TYR A 100 -2.62 4.36 6.41
C TYR A 100 -3.72 4.26 5.35
N ALA A 101 -4.94 4.03 5.80
CA ALA A 101 -6.13 4.11 4.97
C ALA A 101 -7.18 5.01 5.62
N LYS A 102 -8.09 5.54 4.82
CA LYS A 102 -9.25 6.28 5.31
C LYS A 102 -10.47 6.03 4.43
N ILE A 103 -11.64 6.12 5.06
CA ILE A 103 -12.93 6.20 4.37
C ILE A 103 -13.31 7.68 4.28
N MET A 104 -13.64 8.12 3.08
CA MET A 104 -14.03 9.48 2.71
C MET A 104 -15.43 9.48 2.08
N GLY A 105 -15.98 10.67 1.85
CA GLY A 105 -17.24 10.84 1.12
C GLY A 105 -18.50 10.43 1.91
N VAL A 106 -18.34 9.99 3.14
CA VAL A 106 -19.43 9.69 4.08
C VAL A 106 -19.78 10.92 4.94
N PRO A 107 -21.02 11.07 5.47
CA PRO A 107 -21.37 12.17 6.37
C PRO A 107 -20.46 12.23 7.59
N GLY A 108 -19.84 13.39 7.80
CA GLY A 108 -18.93 13.65 8.91
C GLY A 108 -17.48 13.83 8.43
N PRO A 109 -16.51 13.79 9.37
CA PRO A 109 -15.10 13.77 9.03
C PRO A 109 -14.67 12.42 8.45
N ASP A 110 -13.56 12.42 7.71
CA ASP A 110 -12.88 11.21 7.25
C ASP A 110 -12.64 10.24 8.42
N ILE A 111 -12.81 8.94 8.16
CA ILE A 111 -12.59 7.88 9.14
C ILE A 111 -11.24 7.24 8.85
N PHE A 112 -10.29 7.37 9.77
CA PHE A 112 -8.93 6.87 9.59
C PHE A 112 -8.74 5.47 10.18
N SER A 113 -7.99 4.63 9.47
CA SER A 113 -7.40 3.43 10.06
C SER A 113 -6.31 3.80 11.06
N PRO A 114 -5.88 2.88 11.94
CA PRO A 114 -4.58 2.99 12.56
C PRO A 114 -3.49 3.13 11.48
N SER A 115 -2.50 3.99 11.73
CA SER A 115 -1.30 4.07 10.91
C SER A 115 -0.39 2.87 11.21
N LEU A 116 0.11 2.23 10.17
CA LEU A 116 1.17 1.24 10.26
C LEU A 116 2.50 1.96 10.06
N LEU A 117 3.37 1.91 11.07
CA LEU A 117 4.62 2.66 11.09
C LEU A 117 5.79 1.81 10.63
N ASN A 118 6.69 2.39 9.82
CA ASN A 118 7.93 1.79 9.33
C ASN A 118 7.73 0.45 8.60
N VAL A 119 6.68 0.33 7.79
CA VAL A 119 6.27 -0.94 7.16
C VAL A 119 6.76 -1.13 5.72
N LEU A 120 7.31 -0.10 5.08
CA LEU A 120 7.76 -0.18 3.69
C LEU A 120 9.18 0.38 3.51
N ASP A 121 10.01 -0.35 2.75
CA ASP A 121 11.29 0.11 2.21
C ASP A 121 11.21 0.18 0.69
N VAL A 122 11.56 1.34 0.13
CA VAL A 122 11.50 1.60 -1.30
C VAL A 122 12.91 1.70 -1.85
N LEU A 123 13.31 0.73 -2.66
CA LEU A 123 14.60 0.70 -3.33
C LEU A 123 14.53 1.45 -4.67
N GLY A 124 15.55 2.26 -4.93
CA GLY A 124 15.62 3.12 -6.13
C GLY A 124 16.46 2.58 -7.27
N ALA A 125 17.28 1.58 -7.00
CA ALA A 125 18.16 0.96 -7.97
C ALA A 125 18.42 -0.49 -7.54
N VAL A 126 18.72 -1.33 -8.52
CA VAL A 126 19.23 -2.68 -8.25
C VAL A 126 20.66 -2.57 -7.70
N GLU A 127 20.94 -3.28 -6.61
CA GLU A 127 22.27 -3.35 -6.02
C GLU A 127 22.98 -4.63 -6.44
N PHE A 128 24.22 -4.50 -6.91
CA PHE A 128 25.10 -5.62 -7.20
C PHE A 128 26.26 -5.62 -6.20
N ARG A 129 26.61 -6.80 -5.69
CA ARG A 129 27.74 -6.98 -4.78
C ARG A 129 28.58 -8.16 -5.27
N ASP A 130 29.89 -8.07 -5.05
CA ASP A 130 30.85 -9.15 -5.33
C ASP A 130 30.86 -9.62 -6.80
N PHE A 131 30.71 -8.69 -7.74
CA PHE A 131 30.79 -8.99 -9.18
C PHE A 131 32.25 -9.18 -9.62
N GLU A 132 32.68 -10.44 -9.75
CA GLU A 132 34.04 -10.80 -10.17
C GLU A 132 34.09 -11.96 -11.18
N ILE A 133 35.18 -12.01 -11.96
CA ILE A 133 35.53 -13.18 -12.74
C ILE A 133 36.33 -14.11 -11.84
N THR A 134 35.73 -15.23 -11.41
CA THR A 134 36.35 -16.17 -10.47
C THR A 134 37.35 -17.14 -11.13
N SER A 135 37.46 -17.16 -12.46
CA SER A 135 38.41 -17.99 -13.23
C SER A 135 38.45 -17.58 -14.72
N TYR A 136 39.54 -17.90 -15.43
CA TYR A 136 39.69 -17.72 -16.89
C TYR A 136 40.20 -18.99 -17.57
#